data_AF-A0A8S9QR31-F1
#
_entry.id   AF-A0A8S9QR31-F1
#
_cell.length_a   1.000
_cell.length_b   1.000
_cell.length_c   1.000
_cell.angle_alpha   90.00
_cell.angle_beta   90.00
_cell.angle_gamma   90.00
#
_symmetry.space_group_name_H-M   'P 1'
#
loop_
_entity.id
_entity.type
_entity.pdbx_description
1 polymer ?
#
loop_
_entity_poly.entity_id
_entity_poly.type
_entity_poly.pdbx_seq_one_letter_code
_entity_poly.pdbx_strand_id
1 'polypeptide(L)'
;MSATYLVALCQAYDLRHLEDNLKETIKAVVNQTAEKHAFTLSKPFIEQNILGVIDREYVFSYVYDLSSLTNPLMQKLRSVLFDHALAEPEHETDTGFRKIGTFETELKSLLPNEVERVWTEYENGNFVVANRIKECRSYPLYRFVREELETRLLTGGSVRTPGEDFDKVFKAISKGKLTDPLFECLKEWNGAPIPIS
;
A
#
# COMPACT_ATOMS: atom_id res chain seq x y z
N MET A 1 -18.76 -15.29 15.09
CA MET A 1 -17.85 -14.18 15.47
C MET A 1 -16.41 -14.48 15.07
N SER A 2 -15.76 -15.52 15.60
CA SER A 2 -14.35 -15.81 15.30
C SER A 2 -14.06 -16.04 13.81
N ALA A 3 -14.93 -16.75 13.09
CA ALA A 3 -14.79 -16.95 11.64
C ALA A 3 -14.80 -15.63 10.86
N THR A 4 -15.80 -14.78 11.11
CA THR A 4 -15.92 -13.44 10.51
C THR A 4 -14.70 -12.58 10.80
N TYR A 5 -14.24 -12.57 12.06
CA TYR A 5 -13.08 -11.77 12.45
C TYR A 5 -11.79 -12.27 11.81
N LEU A 6 -11.58 -13.60 11.73
CA LEU A 6 -10.41 -14.18 11.09
C LEU A 6 -10.36 -13.87 9.58
N VAL A 7 -11.50 -13.91 8.88
CA VAL A 7 -11.59 -13.48 7.48
C VAL A 7 -11.28 -11.98 7.34
N ALA A 8 -11.81 -11.14 8.23
CA ALA A 8 -11.53 -9.70 8.23
C ALA A 8 -10.05 -9.38 8.52
N LEU A 9 -9.38 -10.16 9.40
CA LEU A 9 -7.94 -10.02 9.63
C LEU A 9 -7.13 -10.40 8.39
N CYS A 10 -7.47 -11.50 7.71
CA CYS A 10 -6.80 -11.87 6.46
C CYS A 10 -7.01 -10.80 5.37
N GLN A 11 -8.22 -10.22 5.30
CA GLN A 11 -8.51 -9.09 4.42
C GLN A 11 -7.61 -7.88 4.75
N ALA A 12 -7.41 -7.57 6.02
CA ALA A 12 -6.53 -6.47 6.44
C ALA A 12 -5.06 -6.73 6.07
N TYR A 13 -4.57 -7.98 6.18
CA TYR A 13 -3.22 -8.33 5.71
C TYR A 13 -3.07 -8.15 4.20
N ASP A 14 -4.06 -8.58 3.41
CA ASP A 14 -4.04 -8.37 1.96
C ASP A 14 -4.07 -6.88 1.61
N LEU A 15 -4.89 -6.08 2.29
CA LEU A 15 -4.95 -4.63 2.06
C LEU A 15 -3.64 -3.93 2.43
N ARG A 16 -2.92 -4.38 3.47
CA ARG A 16 -1.58 -3.86 3.79
C ARG A 16 -0.55 -4.24 2.75
N HIS A 17 -0.62 -5.47 2.22
CA HIS A 17 0.28 -5.91 1.16
C HIS A 17 0.03 -5.14 -0.15
N LEU A 18 -1.23 -4.91 -0.50
CA LEU A 18 -1.60 -4.05 -1.63
C LEU A 18 -1.13 -2.61 -1.42
N GLU A 19 -1.34 -2.05 -0.22
CA GLU A 19 -0.87 -0.72 0.14
C GLU A 19 0.64 -0.57 -0.08
N ASP A 20 1.45 -1.54 0.36
CA ASP A 20 2.90 -1.53 0.15
C ASP A 20 3.27 -1.50 -1.35
N ASN A 21 2.59 -2.31 -2.19
CA ASN A 21 2.85 -2.37 -3.63
C ASN A 21 2.46 -1.07 -4.35
N LEU A 22 1.29 -0.52 -4.01
CA LEU A 22 0.84 0.76 -4.54
C LEU A 22 1.81 1.87 -4.14
N LYS A 23 2.22 1.91 -2.86
CA LYS A 23 3.10 2.93 -2.33
C LYS A 23 4.47 2.94 -3.02
N GLU A 24 5.08 1.78 -3.19
CA GLU A 24 6.38 1.67 -3.88
C GLU A 24 6.28 2.07 -5.36
N THR A 25 5.21 1.67 -6.05
CA THR A 25 5.00 2.07 -7.45
C THR A 25 4.81 3.59 -7.58
N ILE A 26 3.99 4.19 -6.70
CA ILE A 26 3.74 5.63 -6.70
C ILE A 26 5.03 6.40 -6.40
N LYS A 27 5.85 5.94 -5.46
CA LYS A 27 7.19 6.51 -5.21
C LYS A 27 8.07 6.46 -6.44
N ALA A 28 8.11 5.31 -7.15
CA ALA A 28 8.92 5.17 -8.36
C ALA A 28 8.49 6.15 -9.46
N VAL A 29 7.18 6.25 -9.71
CA VAL A 29 6.62 7.16 -10.72
C VAL A 29 6.90 8.63 -10.36
N VAL A 30 6.70 8.99 -9.09
CA VAL A 30 6.96 10.36 -8.61
C VAL A 30 8.44 10.69 -8.69
N ASN A 31 9.34 9.78 -8.30
CA ASN A 31 10.78 9.98 -8.41
C ASN A 31 11.21 10.17 -9.87
N GLN A 32 10.77 9.28 -10.77
CA GLN A 32 11.09 9.37 -12.19
C GLN A 32 10.58 10.67 -12.81
N THR A 33 9.37 11.11 -12.44
CA THR A 33 8.78 12.35 -12.95
C THR A 33 9.53 13.57 -12.40
N ALA A 34 9.94 13.55 -11.12
CA ALA A 34 10.72 14.62 -10.51
C ALA A 34 12.11 14.75 -11.15
N GLU A 35 12.79 13.63 -11.42
CA GLU A 35 14.07 13.61 -12.12
C GLU A 35 13.94 14.12 -13.57
N LYS A 36 12.87 13.74 -14.28
CA LYS A 36 12.62 14.15 -15.67
C LYS A 36 12.37 15.66 -15.82
N HIS A 37 11.59 16.26 -14.91
CA HIS A 37 11.33 17.70 -14.93
C HIS A 37 12.49 18.55 -14.41
N ALA A 38 13.63 17.91 -14.08
CA ALA A 38 14.91 18.54 -13.77
C ALA A 38 14.72 19.77 -12.88
N PHE A 39 13.96 19.60 -11.81
CA PHE A 39 14.12 20.52 -10.70
C PHE A 39 15.58 20.39 -10.27
N THR A 40 16.28 21.51 -10.01
CA THR A 40 17.67 21.49 -9.53
C THR A 40 17.69 21.03 -8.05
N LEU A 41 16.92 20.00 -7.73
CA LEU A 41 16.76 19.45 -6.40
C LEU A 41 17.94 18.53 -6.15
N SER A 42 18.59 18.75 -5.04
CA SER A 42 19.50 17.76 -4.50
C SER A 42 18.74 16.44 -4.26
N LYS A 43 19.37 15.29 -4.52
CA LYS A 43 18.78 13.97 -4.21
C LYS A 43 18.23 13.87 -2.77
N PRO A 44 18.93 14.39 -1.73
CA PRO A 44 18.40 14.42 -0.37
C PRO A 44 17.07 15.17 -0.25
N PHE A 45 16.87 16.24 -1.02
CA PHE A 45 15.61 16.98 -1.00
C PHE A 45 14.45 16.13 -1.58
N ILE A 46 14.69 15.44 -2.69
CA ILE A 46 13.68 14.56 -3.31
C ILE A 46 13.29 13.44 -2.32
N GLU A 47 14.26 12.76 -1.74
CA GLU A 47 14.01 11.67 -0.79
C GLU A 47 13.25 12.16 0.45
N GLN A 48 13.69 13.26 1.06
CA GLN A 48 13.11 13.72 2.33
C GLN A 48 11.77 14.44 2.18
N ASN A 49 11.61 15.24 1.12
CA ASN A 49 10.48 16.15 1.00
C ASN A 49 9.46 15.70 -0.06
N ILE A 50 9.87 15.04 -1.14
CA ILE A 50 8.95 14.55 -2.18
C ILE A 50 8.49 13.12 -1.82
N LEU A 51 9.44 12.19 -1.67
CA LEU A 51 9.09 10.80 -1.32
C LEU A 51 8.59 10.70 0.13
N GLY A 52 9.10 11.55 1.02
CA GLY A 52 8.61 11.69 2.39
C GLY A 52 7.13 12.11 2.50
N VAL A 53 6.58 12.83 1.50
CA VAL A 53 5.13 13.13 1.46
C VAL A 53 4.32 11.87 1.28
N ILE A 54 4.74 11.00 0.34
CA ILE A 54 4.09 9.71 0.09
C ILE A 54 4.19 8.82 1.33
N ASP A 55 5.31 8.89 2.06
CA ASP A 55 5.50 8.10 3.26
C ASP A 55 4.56 8.46 4.42
N ARG A 56 4.17 9.72 4.51
CA ARG A 56 3.34 10.28 5.59
C ARG A 56 1.84 10.27 5.27
N GLU A 57 1.46 9.95 4.04
CA GLU A 57 0.07 9.94 3.60
C GLU A 57 -0.48 8.51 3.49
N TYR A 58 -1.73 8.31 3.89
CA TYR A 58 -2.39 7.02 3.75
C TYR A 58 -2.73 6.76 2.28
N VAL A 59 -2.23 5.68 1.69
CA VAL A 59 -2.39 5.39 0.25
C VAL A 59 -3.87 5.41 -0.16
N PHE A 60 -4.72 4.74 0.63
CA PHE A 60 -6.16 4.66 0.35
C PHE A 60 -6.92 5.98 0.49
N SER A 61 -6.30 7.07 0.99
CA SER A 61 -6.92 8.40 1.03
C SER A 61 -6.93 9.09 -0.35
N TYR A 62 -6.03 8.69 -1.26
CA TYR A 62 -5.79 9.42 -2.50
C TYR A 62 -5.78 8.58 -3.78
N VAL A 63 -5.56 7.26 -3.71
CA VAL A 63 -5.44 6.41 -4.91
C VAL A 63 -6.70 6.31 -5.78
N TYR A 64 -7.87 6.59 -5.21
CA TYR A 64 -9.15 6.48 -5.93
C TYR A 64 -9.53 7.74 -6.73
N ASP A 65 -8.85 8.87 -6.52
CA ASP A 65 -9.14 10.13 -7.22
C ASP A 65 -7.86 10.95 -7.44
N LEU A 66 -6.89 10.33 -8.13
CA LEU A 66 -5.58 10.92 -8.42
C LEU A 66 -5.65 12.13 -9.37
N SER A 67 -6.72 12.26 -10.14
CA SER A 67 -6.95 13.35 -11.07
C SER A 67 -7.42 14.64 -10.39
N SER A 68 -8.01 14.55 -9.20
CA SER A 68 -8.63 15.70 -8.53
C SER A 68 -7.62 16.71 -7.98
N LEU A 69 -8.00 17.99 -8.03
CA LEU A 69 -7.25 19.09 -7.42
C LEU A 69 -7.31 19.07 -5.89
N THR A 70 -8.28 18.37 -5.30
CA THR A 70 -8.40 18.19 -3.85
C THR A 70 -7.71 16.94 -3.35
N ASN A 71 -6.99 16.23 -4.21
CA ASN A 71 -6.27 15.02 -3.85
C ASN A 71 -5.16 15.35 -2.82
N PRO A 72 -5.12 14.68 -1.64
CA PRO A 72 -4.16 14.97 -0.59
C PRO A 72 -2.70 14.87 -1.03
N LEU A 73 -2.36 13.90 -1.88
CA LEU A 73 -1.01 13.72 -2.40
C LEU A 73 -0.61 14.91 -3.28
N MET A 74 -1.46 15.28 -4.23
CA MET A 74 -1.19 16.39 -5.15
C MET A 74 -1.07 17.73 -4.42
N GLN A 75 -1.91 17.98 -3.42
CA GLN A 75 -1.84 19.20 -2.61
C GLN A 75 -0.53 19.31 -1.84
N LYS A 76 -0.09 18.23 -1.20
CA LYS A 76 1.16 18.21 -0.43
C LYS A 76 2.39 18.30 -1.31
N LEU A 77 2.42 17.58 -2.43
CA LEU A 77 3.50 17.68 -3.42
C LEU A 77 3.61 19.10 -3.96
N ARG A 78 2.48 19.73 -4.29
CA ARG A 78 2.46 21.13 -4.71
C ARG A 78 3.04 22.06 -3.64
N SER A 79 2.62 21.91 -2.38
CA SER A 79 3.12 22.74 -1.28
C SER A 79 4.64 22.65 -1.17
N VAL A 80 5.20 21.44 -1.16
CA VAL A 80 6.64 21.22 -1.03
C VAL A 80 7.41 21.84 -2.21
N LEU A 81 6.92 21.65 -3.43
CA LEU A 81 7.57 22.21 -4.62
C LEU A 81 7.43 23.73 -4.68
N PHE A 82 6.31 24.27 -4.22
CA PHE A 82 6.08 25.71 -4.15
C PHE A 82 7.01 26.37 -3.14
N ASP A 83 7.15 25.80 -1.95
CA ASP A 83 8.08 26.27 -0.91
C ASP A 83 9.53 26.24 -1.42
N HIS A 84 9.91 25.22 -2.20
CA HIS A 84 11.22 25.16 -2.85
C HIS A 84 11.39 26.27 -3.89
N ALA A 85 10.42 26.44 -4.80
CA ALA A 85 10.49 27.44 -5.86
C ALA A 85 10.54 28.88 -5.30
N LEU A 86 9.91 29.14 -4.15
CA LEU A 86 10.00 30.43 -3.45
C LEU A 86 11.40 30.72 -2.86
N ALA A 87 12.16 29.68 -2.54
CA ALA A 87 13.52 29.82 -2.01
C ALA A 87 14.59 29.98 -3.12
N GLU A 88 14.22 29.77 -4.39
CA GLU A 88 15.09 30.01 -5.55
C GLU A 88 15.25 31.51 -5.84
N PRO A 89 16.38 31.95 -6.42
CA PRO A 89 16.60 33.35 -6.78
C PRO A 89 15.56 33.86 -7.79
N GLU A 90 15.18 35.14 -7.70
CA GLU A 90 14.03 35.74 -8.41
C GLU A 90 13.98 35.45 -9.92
N HIS A 91 15.13 35.35 -10.60
CA HIS A 91 15.21 35.07 -12.04
C HIS A 91 14.83 33.65 -12.45
N GLU A 92 14.83 32.68 -11.52
CA GLU A 92 14.50 31.27 -11.77
C GLU A 92 13.08 30.90 -11.31
N THR A 93 12.45 31.73 -10.46
CA THR A 93 11.12 31.49 -9.86
C THR A 93 10.01 31.23 -10.90
N ASP A 94 9.90 32.04 -11.95
CA ASP A 94 8.88 31.89 -12.99
C ASP A 94 9.07 30.59 -13.80
N THR A 95 10.31 30.13 -13.94
CA THR A 95 10.61 28.83 -14.55
C THR A 95 10.29 27.66 -13.60
N GLY A 96 10.50 27.84 -12.29
CA GLY A 96 10.15 26.89 -11.25
C GLY A 96 8.65 26.61 -11.19
N PHE A 97 7.81 27.66 -11.15
CA PHE A 97 6.35 27.50 -11.14
C PHE A 97 5.81 26.81 -12.39
N ARG A 98 6.39 27.10 -13.57
CA ARG A 98 6.01 26.41 -14.81
C ARG A 98 6.35 24.92 -14.78
N LYS A 99 7.49 24.54 -14.21
CA LYS A 99 7.89 23.13 -14.00
C LYS A 99 6.94 22.39 -13.06
N ILE A 100 6.42 23.06 -12.02
CA ILE A 100 5.40 22.46 -11.13
C ILE A 100 4.14 22.11 -11.92
N GLY A 101 3.67 23.01 -12.80
CA GLY A 101 2.50 22.77 -13.63
C GLY A 101 2.69 21.57 -14.59
N THR A 102 3.86 21.43 -15.20
CA THR A 102 4.15 20.31 -16.10
C THR A 102 4.29 18.99 -15.34
N PHE A 103 4.96 19.02 -14.18
CA PHE A 103 5.09 17.88 -13.27
C PHE A 103 3.72 17.34 -12.84
N GLU A 104 2.82 18.21 -12.37
CA GLU A 104 1.48 17.79 -11.95
C GLU A 104 0.65 17.20 -13.08
N THR A 105 0.74 17.80 -14.26
CA THR A 105 -0.01 17.35 -15.45
C THR A 105 0.45 15.96 -15.87
N GLU A 106 1.75 15.70 -15.80
CA GLU A 106 2.31 14.38 -16.10
C GLU A 106 1.95 13.34 -15.02
N LEU A 107 2.02 13.68 -13.72
CA LEU A 107 1.58 12.75 -12.67
C LEU A 107 0.10 12.38 -12.81
N LYS A 108 -0.77 13.35 -13.13
CA LYS A 108 -2.20 13.11 -13.34
C LYS A 108 -2.48 12.19 -14.53
N SER A 109 -1.60 12.14 -15.52
CA SER A 109 -1.74 11.23 -16.67
C SER A 109 -1.14 9.85 -16.41
N LEU A 110 -0.04 9.76 -15.65
CA LEU A 110 0.65 8.50 -15.38
C LEU A 110 0.04 7.71 -14.22
N LEU A 111 -0.18 8.34 -13.07
CA LEU A 111 -0.53 7.64 -11.83
C LEU A 111 -1.80 6.78 -11.93
N PRO A 112 -2.90 7.20 -12.58
CA PRO A 112 -4.10 6.36 -12.70
C PRO A 112 -3.81 5.03 -13.41
N ASN A 113 -3.06 5.07 -14.51
CA ASN A 113 -2.72 3.86 -15.28
C ASN A 113 -1.79 2.93 -14.49
N GLU A 114 -0.84 3.51 -13.75
CA GLU A 114 0.10 2.77 -12.91
C GLU A 114 -0.61 2.09 -11.74
N VAL A 115 -1.57 2.77 -11.10
CA VAL A 115 -2.41 2.18 -10.05
C VAL A 115 -3.23 1.02 -10.60
N GLU A 116 -3.91 1.18 -11.74
CA GLU A 116 -4.67 0.11 -12.38
C GLU A 116 -3.77 -1.09 -12.76
N ARG A 117 -2.56 -0.82 -13.24
CA ARG A 117 -1.56 -1.87 -13.49
C ARG A 117 -1.24 -2.64 -12.22
N VAL A 118 -0.95 -1.96 -11.11
CA VAL A 118 -0.64 -2.61 -9.83
C VAL A 118 -1.80 -3.46 -9.35
N TRP A 119 -3.05 -2.99 -9.47
CA TRP A 119 -4.23 -3.81 -9.14
C TRP A 119 -4.28 -5.10 -9.98
N THR A 120 -4.09 -4.97 -11.29
CA THR A 120 -4.09 -6.11 -12.22
C THR A 120 -2.96 -7.09 -11.91
N GLU A 121 -1.76 -6.60 -11.65
CA GLU A 121 -0.60 -7.42 -11.27
C GLU A 121 -0.84 -8.11 -9.92
N TYR A 122 -1.41 -7.39 -8.96
CA TYR A 122 -1.74 -7.92 -7.64
C TYR A 122 -2.76 -9.05 -7.71
N GLU A 123 -3.83 -8.91 -8.51
CA GLU A 123 -4.82 -9.97 -8.73
C GLU A 123 -4.21 -11.20 -9.42
N ASN A 124 -3.22 -11.00 -10.30
CA ASN A 124 -2.48 -12.07 -10.96
C ASN A 124 -1.38 -12.71 -10.08
N GLY A 125 -1.16 -12.20 -8.87
CA GLY A 125 -0.13 -12.70 -7.96
C GLY A 125 1.29 -12.21 -8.25
N ASN A 126 1.43 -11.19 -9.11
CA ASN A 126 2.69 -10.55 -9.44
C ASN A 126 2.87 -9.33 -8.53
N PHE A 127 3.83 -9.42 -7.60
CA PHE A 127 4.05 -8.39 -6.60
C PHE A 127 5.47 -7.81 -6.72
N VAL A 128 5.57 -6.49 -6.64
CA VAL A 128 6.86 -5.79 -6.50
C VAL A 128 7.39 -5.99 -5.08
N VAL A 129 6.50 -5.89 -4.08
CA VAL A 129 6.82 -6.08 -2.67
C VAL A 129 6.20 -7.40 -2.21
N ALA A 130 7.01 -8.25 -1.57
CA ALA A 130 6.54 -9.52 -1.02
C ALA A 130 5.56 -9.30 0.16
N ASN A 131 4.60 -10.21 0.32
CA ASN A 131 3.66 -10.13 1.43
C ASN A 131 4.36 -10.45 2.77
N ARG A 132 4.49 -9.43 3.63
CA ARG A 132 5.16 -9.50 4.93
C ARG A 132 4.55 -10.55 5.88
N ILE A 133 3.29 -10.94 5.69
CA ILE A 133 2.67 -12.00 6.50
C ILE A 133 3.43 -13.32 6.41
N LYS A 134 4.13 -13.59 5.29
CA LYS A 134 4.92 -14.82 5.10
C LYS A 134 6.13 -14.90 6.05
N GLU A 135 6.60 -13.76 6.54
CA GLU A 135 7.70 -13.65 7.49
C GLU A 135 7.21 -13.54 8.95
N CYS A 136 5.90 -13.51 9.17
CA CYS A 136 5.32 -13.37 10.50
C CYS A 136 5.04 -14.74 11.13
N ARG A 137 5.15 -14.81 12.47
CA ARG A 137 4.70 -15.98 13.25
C ARG A 137 3.21 -16.28 13.08
N SER A 138 2.41 -15.28 12.71
CA SER A 138 0.97 -15.42 12.40
C SER A 138 0.67 -16.02 11.02
N TYR A 139 1.69 -16.28 10.18
CA TYR A 139 1.52 -16.85 8.84
C TYR A 139 0.65 -18.11 8.80
N PRO A 140 0.77 -19.08 9.73
CA PRO A 140 -0.03 -20.31 9.67
C PRO A 140 -1.54 -20.07 9.64
N LEU A 141 -2.04 -19.07 10.36
CA LEU A 141 -3.47 -18.70 10.35
C LEU A 141 -3.89 -18.08 9.01
N TYR A 142 -3.04 -17.20 8.45
CA TYR A 142 -3.28 -16.61 7.15
C TYR A 142 -3.27 -17.67 6.05
N ARG A 143 -2.25 -18.55 6.05
CA ARG A 143 -2.10 -19.70 5.15
C ARG A 143 -3.31 -20.61 5.20
N PHE A 144 -3.76 -20.97 6.40
CA PHE A 144 -4.96 -21.78 6.60
C PHE A 144 -6.19 -21.16 5.91
N VAL A 145 -6.42 -19.86 6.08
CA VAL A 145 -7.59 -19.19 5.52
C VAL A 145 -7.48 -19.00 4.01
N ARG A 146 -6.34 -18.53 3.51
CA ARG A 146 -6.15 -18.16 2.09
C ARG A 146 -5.77 -19.32 1.19
N GLU A 147 -4.86 -20.17 1.65
CA GLU A 147 -4.30 -21.26 0.84
C GLU A 147 -5.08 -22.56 1.06
N GLU A 148 -5.33 -22.98 2.31
CA GLU A 148 -5.98 -24.27 2.59
C GLU A 148 -7.51 -24.23 2.43
N LEU A 149 -8.14 -23.10 2.73
CA LEU A 149 -9.60 -22.90 2.57
C LEU A 149 -9.99 -22.14 1.30
N GLU A 150 -9.00 -21.74 0.49
CA GLU A 150 -9.19 -21.08 -0.81
C GLU A 150 -10.13 -19.86 -0.75
N THR A 151 -10.05 -19.11 0.35
CA THR A 151 -10.66 -17.78 0.44
C THR A 151 -9.81 -16.78 -0.35
N ARG A 152 -10.40 -15.63 -0.72
CA ARG A 152 -9.70 -14.63 -1.54
C ARG A 152 -9.94 -13.24 -0.97
N LEU A 153 -9.17 -12.26 -1.46
CA LEU A 153 -9.44 -10.85 -1.20
C LEU A 153 -10.87 -10.54 -1.66
N LEU A 154 -11.69 -10.01 -0.75
CA LEU A 154 -13.05 -9.58 -1.06
C LEU A 154 -12.99 -8.19 -1.72
N THR A 155 -13.54 -8.08 -2.92
CA THR A 155 -13.61 -6.83 -3.69
C THR A 155 -15.03 -6.63 -4.23
N GLY A 156 -15.45 -5.38 -4.42
CA GLY A 156 -16.79 -5.07 -4.95
C GLY A 156 -17.01 -5.49 -6.40
N GLY A 157 -15.94 -5.75 -7.15
CA GLY A 157 -16.01 -6.25 -8.54
C GLY A 157 -16.17 -7.77 -8.66
N SER A 158 -16.03 -8.51 -7.55
CA SER A 158 -16.18 -9.97 -7.55
C SER A 158 -17.62 -10.41 -7.31
N VAL A 159 -18.02 -11.52 -7.91
CA VAL A 159 -19.34 -12.16 -7.68
C VAL A 159 -19.41 -12.83 -6.30
N ARG A 160 -18.26 -13.14 -5.69
CA ARG A 160 -18.18 -13.83 -4.40
C ARG A 160 -18.67 -12.94 -3.26
N THR A 161 -19.55 -13.48 -2.42
CA THR A 161 -20.04 -12.78 -1.24
C THR A 161 -19.14 -13.03 -0.01
N PRO A 162 -19.06 -12.08 0.95
CA PRO A 162 -18.35 -12.30 2.20
C PRO A 162 -18.87 -13.53 2.99
N GLY A 163 -20.18 -13.82 2.88
CA GLY A 163 -20.82 -14.95 3.54
C GLY A 163 -20.25 -16.30 3.13
N GLU A 164 -19.89 -16.47 1.85
CA GLU A 164 -19.26 -17.71 1.37
C GLU A 164 -17.93 -18.01 2.06
N ASP A 165 -17.09 -16.99 2.25
CA ASP A 165 -15.80 -17.15 2.93
C ASP A 165 -15.99 -17.32 4.44
N PHE A 166 -16.97 -16.64 5.05
CA PHE A 166 -17.32 -16.85 6.46
C PHE A 166 -17.76 -18.30 6.72
N ASP A 167 -18.62 -18.85 5.85
CA ASP A 167 -19.12 -20.22 5.96
C ASP A 167 -18.01 -21.26 5.82
N LYS A 168 -17.07 -21.06 4.89
CA LYS A 168 -15.89 -21.94 4.73
C LYS A 168 -15.07 -21.99 6.01
N VAL A 169 -14.71 -20.83 6.55
CA VAL A 169 -13.91 -20.75 7.78
C VAL A 169 -14.68 -21.30 8.97
N PHE A 170 -15.97 -20.99 9.11
CA PHE A 170 -16.82 -21.51 10.19
C PHE A 170 -16.93 -23.04 10.17
N LYS A 171 -17.14 -23.64 9.00
CA LYS A 171 -17.20 -25.11 8.83
C LYS A 171 -15.85 -25.75 9.15
N ALA A 172 -14.74 -25.12 8.81
CA ALA A 172 -13.40 -25.64 9.13
C ALA A 172 -13.10 -25.57 10.63
N ILE A 173 -13.45 -24.47 11.30
CA ILE A 173 -13.34 -24.32 12.75
C ILE A 173 -14.19 -25.36 13.47
N SER A 174 -15.44 -25.57 13.04
CA SER A 174 -16.35 -26.57 13.61
C SER A 174 -15.84 -28.01 13.49
N LYS A 175 -14.93 -28.27 12.54
CA LYS A 175 -14.25 -29.56 12.35
C LYS A 175 -12.92 -29.68 13.11
N GLY A 176 -12.57 -28.69 13.94
CA GLY A 176 -11.33 -28.67 14.69
C GLY A 176 -10.07 -28.31 13.89
N LYS A 177 -10.21 -27.92 12.61
CA LYS A 177 -9.07 -27.67 11.71
C LYS A 177 -8.25 -26.42 12.05
N LEU A 178 -8.76 -25.54 12.91
CA LEU A 178 -8.04 -24.33 13.35
C LEU A 178 -6.97 -24.63 14.41
N THR A 179 -7.05 -25.78 15.08
CA THR A 179 -6.19 -26.12 16.22
C THR A 179 -4.71 -26.12 15.83
N ASP A 180 -4.35 -26.83 14.76
CA ASP A 180 -2.97 -26.96 14.30
C ASP A 180 -2.37 -25.61 13.87
N PRO A 181 -2.98 -24.80 12.97
CA PRO A 181 -2.41 -23.51 12.59
C PRO A 181 -2.35 -22.51 13.76
N LEU A 182 -3.25 -22.61 14.75
CA LEU A 182 -3.20 -21.78 15.94
C LEU A 182 -1.97 -22.08 16.80
N PHE A 183 -1.70 -23.36 17.06
CA PHE A 183 -0.52 -23.76 17.85
C PHE A 183 0.78 -23.61 17.05
N GLU A 184 0.74 -23.72 15.72
CA GLU A 184 1.91 -23.45 14.88
C GLU A 184 2.40 -22.01 15.04
N CYS A 185 1.50 -21.04 15.27
CA CYS A 185 1.88 -19.64 15.53
C CYS A 185 2.74 -19.46 16.79
N LEU A 186 2.63 -20.39 17.74
CA LEU A 186 3.31 -20.35 19.05
C LEU A 186 4.44 -21.38 19.18
N LYS A 187 4.78 -22.09 18.10
CA LYS A 187 5.76 -23.20 18.14
C LYS A 187 7.16 -22.79 18.63
N GLU A 188 7.52 -21.52 18.46
CA GLU A 188 8.81 -20.96 18.90
C GLU A 188 8.77 -20.35 20.30
N TRP A 189 7.59 -20.32 20.95
CA TRP A 189 7.48 -19.71 22.26
C TRP A 189 8.04 -20.66 23.33
N ASN A 190 9.04 -20.18 24.07
CA ASN A 190 9.68 -20.91 25.16
C ASN A 190 8.88 -20.91 26.48
N GLY A 191 7.65 -20.39 26.48
CA GLY A 191 6.80 -20.30 27.67
C GLY A 191 7.13 -19.14 28.61
N ALA A 192 8.12 -18.29 28.28
CA ALA A 192 8.55 -17.18 29.12
C ALA A 192 8.26 -15.81 28.45
N PRO A 193 8.09 -14.73 29.24
CA PRO A 193 8.07 -13.37 28.72
C PRO A 193 9.48 -12.93 28.27
N ILE A 194 9.53 -11.88 27.46
CA ILE A 194 10.79 -11.22 27.08
C ILE A 194 11.40 -10.55 28.34
N PRO A 195 12.72 -10.67 28.59
CA PRO A 195 13.37 -9.99 29.70
C PRO A 195 13.15 -8.47 29.67
N ILE A 196 12.87 -7.88 30.84
CA ILE A 196 12.62 -6.45 31.02
C ILE A 196 13.72 -5.72 31.82
N SER A 197 14.82 -6.42 32.12
CA SER A 197 15.95 -5.92 32.90
C SER A 197 16.87 -5.02 32.08
#